data_AF-A0A3M6UFW6-F1
#
_entry.id   AF-A0A3M6UFW6-F1
#
_cell.length_a   1.000
_cell.length_b   1.000
_cell.length_c   1.000
_cell.angle_alpha   90.00
_cell.angle_beta   90.00
_cell.angle_gamma   90.00
#
_symmetry.space_group_name_H-M   'P 1'
#
loop_
_entity.id
_entity.type
_entity.pdbx_description
1 polymer ?
#
loop_
_entity_poly.entity_id
_entity_poly.type
_entity_poly.pdbx_seq_one_letter_code
_entity_poly.pdbx_strand_id
1 'polypeptide(L)'
;ALAMEALHRQVLPFLLRRLKEDVLQDLPPKIIQDYYCELSPLQVQLYEDFAKSQVKKGLEETVSHIDEENKNEKARKDNPHVFQALQYLRKLCNHPLLVLTANHPEYTKVMDQLHQQHVSILEIQLAAKLVALKQLLMDCGIGVSSSSSGSSDLSSDPVVSQHRVLLFCQLKSMLDIVE
;
A
#
# COMPACT_ATOMS: atom_id res chain seq x y z
N ALA A 1 -9.13 25.05 29.48
CA ALA A 1 -9.63 25.95 28.41
C ALA A 1 -8.75 27.20 28.22
N LEU A 2 -8.50 28.00 29.28
CA LEU A 2 -7.76 29.27 29.21
C LEU A 2 -6.37 29.21 28.52
N ALA A 3 -5.59 28.15 28.75
CA ALA A 3 -4.26 28.00 28.14
C ALA A 3 -4.30 27.79 26.61
N MET A 4 -5.30 27.06 26.10
CA MET A 4 -5.46 26.82 24.66
C MET A 4 -5.89 28.10 23.92
N GLU A 5 -6.77 28.89 24.54
CA GLU A 5 -7.25 30.16 23.98
C GLU A 5 -6.16 31.23 23.97
N ALA A 6 -5.37 31.32 25.04
CA ALA A 6 -4.20 32.21 25.10
C ALA A 6 -3.17 31.88 24.01
N LEU A 7 -2.88 30.58 23.82
CA LEU A 7 -1.99 30.12 22.76
C LEU A 7 -2.56 30.47 21.37
N HIS A 8 -3.84 30.16 21.12
CA HIS A 8 -4.49 30.45 19.85
C HIS A 8 -4.40 31.94 19.50
N ARG A 9 -4.67 32.83 20.47
CA ARG A 9 -4.60 34.29 20.27
C ARG A 9 -3.19 34.80 19.95
N GLN A 10 -2.16 34.19 20.54
CA GLN A 10 -0.77 34.56 20.27
C GLN A 10 -0.31 34.13 18.87
N VAL A 11 -0.76 32.96 18.39
CA VAL A 11 -0.31 32.42 17.08
C VAL A 11 -1.16 32.89 15.89
N LEU A 12 -2.42 33.29 16.12
CA LEU A 12 -3.36 33.71 15.07
C LEU A 12 -2.84 34.80 14.10
N PRO A 13 -2.15 35.89 14.54
CA PRO A 13 -1.66 36.90 13.61
C PRO A 13 -0.58 36.40 12.65
N PHE A 14 0.02 35.24 12.92
CA PHE A 14 1.06 34.62 12.09
C PHE A 14 0.53 33.46 11.25
N LEU A 15 -0.73 33.07 11.40
CA LEU A 15 -1.34 31.93 10.72
C LEU A 15 -2.57 32.35 9.91
N LEU A 16 -2.47 32.28 8.58
CA LEU A 16 -3.62 32.44 7.71
C LEU A 16 -4.22 31.07 7.39
N ARG A 17 -5.39 30.77 7.96
CA ARG A 17 -6.15 29.54 7.71
C ARG A 17 -7.58 29.89 7.32
N ARG A 18 -8.05 29.35 6.20
CA ARG A 18 -9.45 29.42 5.74
C ARG A 18 -9.94 28.01 5.41
N LEU A 19 -11.17 27.67 5.75
CA LEU A 19 -11.78 26.42 5.31
C LEU A 19 -12.32 26.59 3.89
N LYS A 20 -12.42 25.50 3.12
CA LYS A 20 -12.99 25.55 1.78
C LYS A 20 -14.48 25.96 1.82
N GLU A 21 -15.19 25.52 2.85
CA GLU A 21 -16.59 25.85 3.13
C GLU A 21 -16.81 27.34 3.38
N ASP A 22 -15.84 28.04 4.00
CA ASP A 22 -15.91 29.48 4.25
C ASP A 22 -15.75 30.33 2.96
N VAL A 23 -15.32 29.71 1.86
CA VAL A 23 -14.91 30.40 0.62
C VAL A 23 -15.75 29.98 -0.58
N LEU A 24 -16.19 28.72 -0.66
CA LEU A 24 -16.95 28.17 -1.78
C LEU A 24 -18.15 27.38 -1.25
N GLN A 25 -19.36 27.87 -1.52
CA GLN A 25 -20.62 27.25 -1.07
C GLN A 25 -21.06 26.07 -1.96
N ASP A 26 -20.56 26.01 -3.19
CA ASP A 26 -21.02 25.04 -4.22
C ASP A 26 -20.12 23.80 -4.35
N LEU A 27 -19.11 23.63 -3.48
CA LEU A 27 -18.26 22.44 -3.53
C LEU A 27 -18.93 21.27 -2.82
N PRO A 28 -19.17 20.13 -3.50
CA PRO A 28 -19.72 18.95 -2.83
C PRO A 28 -18.79 18.49 -1.70
N PRO A 29 -19.34 17.91 -0.62
CA PRO A 29 -18.55 17.47 0.52
C PRO A 29 -17.56 16.38 0.08
N LYS A 30 -16.36 16.41 0.66
CA LYS A 30 -15.37 15.36 0.41
C LYS A 30 -15.84 14.05 1.03
N ILE A 31 -16.09 13.03 0.20
CA ILE A 31 -16.38 11.67 0.65
C ILE A 31 -15.07 10.90 0.80
N ILE A 32 -14.88 10.24 1.93
CA ILE A 32 -13.75 9.33 2.19
C ILE A 32 -14.32 7.95 2.37
N GLN A 33 -13.82 7.00 1.60
CA GLN A 33 -14.27 5.62 1.63
C GLN A 33 -13.06 4.70 1.68
N ASP A 34 -13.08 3.77 2.64
CA ASP A 34 -12.08 2.71 2.73
C ASP A 34 -12.50 1.57 1.80
N TYR A 35 -11.58 1.14 0.94
CA TYR A 35 -11.76 -0.01 0.07
C TYR A 35 -10.90 -1.16 0.60
N TYR A 36 -11.55 -2.21 1.11
CA TYR A 36 -10.88 -3.39 1.65
C TYR A 36 -10.57 -4.40 0.54
N CYS A 37 -9.42 -5.08 0.66
CA CYS A 37 -9.00 -6.11 -0.28
C CYS A 37 -8.36 -7.28 0.47
N GLU A 38 -8.67 -8.49 0.02
CA GLU A 38 -8.07 -9.72 0.55
C GLU A 38 -6.71 -9.98 -0.09
N LEU A 39 -5.72 -10.39 0.72
CA LEU A 39 -4.37 -10.67 0.24
C LEU A 39 -4.38 -11.79 -0.80
N SER A 40 -3.52 -11.66 -1.82
CA SER A 40 -3.34 -12.73 -2.81
C SER A 40 -2.68 -13.97 -2.16
N PRO A 41 -2.84 -15.17 -2.75
CA PRO A 41 -2.22 -16.38 -2.21
C PRO A 41 -0.71 -16.25 -2.01
N LEU A 42 -0.01 -15.61 -2.96
CA LEU A 42 1.43 -15.35 -2.85
C LEU A 42 1.75 -14.37 -1.71
N GLN A 43 0.93 -13.32 -1.54
CA GLN A 43 1.11 -12.39 -0.44
C GLN A 43 0.95 -13.10 0.91
N VAL A 44 -0.10 -13.92 1.07
CA VAL A 44 -0.33 -14.70 2.30
C VAL A 44 0.84 -15.63 2.60
N GLN A 45 1.32 -16.37 1.60
CA GLN A 45 2.49 -17.25 1.75
C GLN A 45 3.72 -16.48 2.25
N LEU A 46 4.06 -15.36 1.61
CA LEU A 46 5.21 -14.54 2.01
C LEU A 46 5.04 -13.90 3.39
N TYR A 47 3.80 -13.56 3.77
CA TYR A 47 3.48 -13.07 5.11
C TYR A 47 3.78 -14.13 6.17
N GLU A 48 3.33 -15.36 5.94
CA GLU A 48 3.57 -16.47 6.85
C GLU A 48 5.05 -16.84 6.93
N ASP A 49 5.75 -16.91 5.80
CA ASP A 49 7.17 -17.25 5.74
C ASP A 49 8.01 -16.20 6.48
N PHE A 50 7.66 -14.92 6.30
CA PHE A 50 8.27 -13.83 7.04
C PHE A 50 8.00 -13.96 8.55
N ALA A 51 6.76 -14.20 8.97
CA ALA A 51 6.41 -14.36 10.38
C ALA A 51 7.17 -15.53 11.02
N LYS A 52 7.25 -16.69 10.34
CA LYS A 52 8.01 -17.87 10.79
C LYS A 52 9.50 -17.56 10.92
N SER A 53 10.08 -16.81 9.99
CA SER A 53 11.50 -16.40 10.02
C SER A 53 11.79 -15.45 11.19
N GLN A 54 10.90 -14.50 11.45
CA GLN A 54 11.04 -13.54 12.55
C GLN A 54 10.95 -14.21 13.93
N VAL A 55 10.03 -15.17 14.09
CA VAL A 55 9.92 -15.96 15.32
C VAL A 55 11.20 -16.76 15.58
N LYS A 56 11.77 -17.39 14.55
CA LYS A 56 13.05 -18.12 14.68
C LYS A 56 14.18 -17.20 15.14
N LYS A 57 14.32 -16.02 14.53
CA LYS A 57 15.35 -15.04 14.91
C LYS A 57 15.17 -14.53 16.34
N GLY A 58 13.93 -14.20 16.74
CA GLY A 58 13.65 -13.78 18.11
C GLY A 58 13.91 -14.90 19.14
N LEU A 59 13.70 -16.16 18.78
CA LEU A 59 14.02 -17.31 19.63
C LEU A 59 15.54 -17.54 19.74
N GLU A 60 16.29 -17.38 18.65
CA GLU A 60 17.76 -17.47 18.66
C GLU A 60 18.40 -16.31 19.46
N GLU A 61 17.86 -15.10 19.35
CA GLU A 61 18.30 -13.95 20.16
C GLU A 61 17.99 -14.14 21.65
N THR A 62 16.82 -14.69 22.00
CA THR A 62 16.49 -14.95 23.41
C THR A 62 17.32 -16.08 24.01
N VAL A 63 17.59 -17.17 23.27
CA VAL A 63 18.43 -18.28 23.73
C VAL A 63 19.90 -17.85 23.90
N SER A 64 20.43 -17.01 23.00
CA SER A 64 21.80 -16.48 23.14
C SER A 64 21.97 -15.44 24.26
N HIS A 65 20.87 -14.86 24.75
CA HIS A 65 20.88 -13.94 25.90
C HIS A 65 20.64 -14.64 27.25
N ILE A 66 20.27 -15.93 27.28
CA ILE A 66 20.11 -16.68 28.53
C ILE A 66 21.47 -17.13 29.12
N ASP A 67 22.53 -17.21 28.31
CA ASP A 67 23.88 -17.57 28.77
C ASP A 67 24.69 -16.39 29.38
N GLU A 68 24.18 -15.16 29.31
CA GLU A 68 24.84 -13.96 29.87
C GLU A 68 23.98 -13.34 30.98
N GLU A 69 23.81 -14.08 32.08
CA GLU A 69 23.38 -13.54 33.37
C GLU A 69 24.43 -12.53 33.88
N ASN A 70 24.39 -11.28 33.41
CA ASN A 70 24.74 -10.06 34.16
C ASN A 70 24.80 -8.82 33.25
N LYS A 71 23.74 -8.00 33.27
CA LYS A 71 23.81 -6.55 33.58
C LYS A 71 22.49 -5.85 33.26
N ASN A 72 21.90 -5.31 34.32
CA ASN A 72 20.88 -4.26 34.28
C ASN A 72 21.31 -3.07 33.40
N GLU A 73 20.31 -2.34 32.88
CA GLU A 73 20.36 -0.94 32.39
C GLU A 73 20.58 -0.61 30.90
N LYS A 74 20.03 -1.36 29.93
CA LYS A 74 19.90 -0.85 28.54
C LYS A 74 18.57 -1.19 27.85
N ALA A 75 17.43 -0.88 28.48
CA ALA A 75 16.10 -1.00 27.87
C ALA A 75 15.76 0.14 26.85
N ARG A 76 16.75 0.69 26.16
CA ARG A 76 16.60 1.71 25.10
C ARG A 76 17.67 1.58 24.00
N LYS A 77 18.05 0.36 23.63
CA LYS A 77 18.55 0.18 22.27
C LYS A 77 17.32 0.11 21.38
N ASP A 78 17.15 1.10 20.53
CA ASP A 78 16.21 1.08 19.41
C ASP A 78 16.18 -0.34 18.82
N ASN A 79 14.99 -0.88 18.54
CA ASN A 79 14.84 -2.16 17.86
C ASN A 79 14.77 -1.89 16.35
N PRO A 80 15.90 -1.66 15.63
CA PRO A 80 15.89 -1.43 14.18
C PRO A 80 15.19 -2.56 13.43
N HIS A 81 15.18 -3.74 14.05
CA HIS A 81 14.53 -4.94 13.56
C HIS A 81 13.00 -4.79 13.38
N VAL A 82 12.32 -4.09 14.29
CA VAL A 82 10.84 -3.93 14.23
C VAL A 82 10.44 -3.00 13.10
N PHE A 83 11.13 -1.86 12.93
CA PHE A 83 10.82 -0.94 11.83
C PHE A 83 11.13 -1.56 10.47
N GLN A 84 12.22 -2.32 10.35
CA GLN A 84 12.54 -3.07 9.13
C GLN A 84 11.46 -4.11 8.82
N ALA A 85 10.94 -4.80 9.84
CA ALA A 85 9.85 -5.75 9.68
C ALA A 85 8.56 -5.07 9.22
N LEU A 86 8.16 -3.97 9.86
CA LEU A 86 7.00 -3.19 9.45
C LEU A 86 7.14 -2.66 8.02
N GLN A 87 8.35 -2.24 7.62
CA GLN A 87 8.62 -1.78 6.27
C GLN A 87 8.52 -2.91 5.25
N TYR A 88 8.96 -4.13 5.59
CA TYR A 88 8.77 -5.33 4.76
C TYR A 88 7.28 -5.61 4.55
N LEU A 89 6.50 -5.69 5.63
CA LEU A 89 5.06 -5.97 5.58
C LEU A 89 4.31 -4.90 4.78
N ARG A 90 4.64 -3.62 5.01
CA ARG A 90 4.08 -2.50 4.25
C ARG A 90 4.36 -2.62 2.75
N LYS A 91 5.56 -3.05 2.35
CA LYS A 91 5.90 -3.28 0.94
C LYS A 91 5.14 -4.48 0.36
N LEU A 92 5.12 -5.60 1.08
CA LEU A 92 4.44 -6.83 0.67
C LEU A 92 2.93 -6.62 0.47
N CYS A 93 2.28 -5.84 1.34
CA CYS A 93 0.87 -5.43 1.20
C CYS A 93 0.58 -4.63 -0.08
N ASN A 94 1.57 -3.93 -0.64
CA ASN A 94 1.37 -3.21 -1.90
C ASN A 94 1.58 -4.14 -3.09
N HIS A 95 2.73 -4.83 -3.15
CA HIS A 95 3.04 -5.77 -4.23
C HIS A 95 4.18 -6.74 -3.83
N PRO A 96 4.09 -8.05 -4.13
CA PRO A 96 5.16 -9.03 -3.81
C PRO A 96 6.53 -8.69 -4.38
N LEU A 97 6.59 -8.13 -5.60
CA LEU A 97 7.84 -7.70 -6.23
C LEU A 97 8.66 -6.70 -5.39
N LEU A 98 8.00 -5.88 -4.55
CA LEU A 98 8.69 -4.89 -3.72
C LEU A 98 9.54 -5.51 -2.61
N VAL A 99 9.33 -6.80 -2.32
CA VAL A 99 10.11 -7.56 -1.33
C VAL A 99 10.91 -8.71 -1.96
N LEU A 100 10.43 -9.28 -3.06
CA LEU A 100 11.09 -10.34 -3.83
C LEU A 100 12.25 -9.80 -4.67
N THR A 101 13.29 -9.34 -3.98
CA THR A 101 14.58 -9.00 -4.60
C THR A 101 15.48 -10.23 -4.69
N ALA A 102 16.54 -10.17 -5.51
CA ALA A 102 17.50 -11.29 -5.66
C ALA A 102 18.12 -11.78 -4.34
N ASN A 103 18.16 -10.94 -3.31
CA ASN A 103 18.67 -11.27 -1.99
C ASN A 103 17.61 -11.90 -1.06
N HIS A 104 16.37 -12.06 -1.51
CA HIS A 104 15.30 -12.60 -0.69
C HIS A 104 15.43 -14.13 -0.57
N PRO A 105 15.33 -14.72 0.63
CA PRO A 105 15.54 -16.16 0.83
C PRO A 105 14.58 -17.03 0.03
N GLU A 106 13.34 -16.56 -0.18
CA GLU A 106 12.32 -17.28 -0.95
C GLU A 106 12.30 -16.88 -2.44
N TYR A 107 13.23 -16.05 -2.92
CA TYR A 107 13.21 -15.55 -4.31
C TYR A 107 13.20 -16.68 -5.34
N THR A 108 14.17 -17.59 -5.27
CA THR A 108 14.33 -18.68 -6.24
C THR A 108 13.11 -19.59 -6.26
N LYS A 109 12.62 -20.00 -5.07
CA LYS A 109 11.47 -20.89 -4.95
C LYS A 109 10.20 -20.27 -5.53
N VAL A 110 9.93 -19.00 -5.20
CA VAL A 110 8.75 -18.28 -5.72
C VAL A 110 8.86 -18.09 -7.23
N MET A 111 10.04 -17.74 -7.73
CA MET A 111 10.24 -17.54 -9.16
C MET A 111 10.06 -18.86 -9.93
N ASP A 112 10.56 -19.98 -9.42
CA ASP A 112 10.36 -21.31 -10.01
C ASP A 112 8.88 -21.72 -10.01
N GLN A 113 8.15 -21.45 -8.92
CA GLN A 113 6.70 -21.68 -8.84
C GLN A 113 5.93 -20.86 -9.88
N LEU A 114 6.27 -19.58 -10.03
CA LEU A 114 5.65 -18.69 -11.01
C LEU A 114 5.94 -19.14 -12.45
N HIS A 115 7.18 -19.59 -12.73
CA HIS A 115 7.54 -20.15 -14.03
C HIS A 115 6.72 -21.42 -14.35
N GLN A 116 6.52 -22.31 -13.38
CA GLN A 116 5.68 -23.51 -13.56
C GLN A 116 4.22 -23.18 -13.82
N GLN A 117 3.72 -22.10 -13.21
CA GLN A 117 2.35 -21.63 -13.41
C GLN A 117 2.20 -20.74 -14.65
N HIS A 118 3.29 -20.44 -15.36
CA HIS A 118 3.34 -19.48 -16.48
C HIS A 118 2.79 -18.08 -16.12
N VAL A 119 2.93 -17.68 -14.84
CA VAL A 119 2.48 -16.37 -14.34
C VAL A 119 3.67 -15.42 -14.23
N SER A 120 3.55 -14.22 -14.81
CA SER A 120 4.56 -13.18 -14.62
C SER A 120 4.49 -12.61 -13.21
N ILE A 121 5.64 -12.29 -12.60
CA ILE A 121 5.68 -11.60 -11.29
C ILE A 121 4.99 -10.23 -11.32
N LEU A 122 4.81 -9.64 -12.51
CA LEU A 122 4.13 -8.36 -12.73
C LEU A 122 2.62 -8.50 -12.93
N GLU A 123 2.09 -9.72 -12.90
CA GLU A 123 0.67 -9.95 -13.12
C GLU A 123 -0.17 -9.24 -12.04
N ILE A 124 -1.19 -8.50 -12.46
CA ILE A 124 -2.10 -7.73 -11.59
C ILE A 124 -2.69 -8.61 -10.47
N GLN A 125 -2.93 -9.89 -10.77
CA GLN A 125 -3.52 -10.87 -9.85
C GLN A 125 -2.66 -11.17 -8.62
N LEU A 126 -1.35 -10.91 -8.68
CA LEU A 126 -0.43 -11.18 -7.57
C LEU A 126 -0.53 -10.12 -6.46
N ALA A 127 -1.13 -8.96 -6.73
CA ALA A 127 -1.31 -7.91 -5.75
C ALA A 127 -2.79 -7.55 -5.57
N ALA A 128 -3.31 -7.85 -4.38
CA ALA A 128 -4.69 -7.56 -3.98
C ALA A 128 -5.15 -6.14 -4.31
N LYS A 129 -4.28 -5.16 -4.05
CA LYS A 129 -4.58 -3.73 -4.29
C LYS A 129 -4.70 -3.39 -5.77
N LEU A 130 -3.95 -4.05 -6.65
CA LEU A 130 -4.05 -3.80 -8.09
C LEU A 130 -5.33 -4.39 -8.67
N VAL A 131 -5.74 -5.57 -8.18
CA VAL A 131 -7.05 -6.16 -8.53
C VAL A 131 -8.18 -5.25 -8.08
N ALA A 132 -8.15 -4.77 -6.83
CA ALA A 132 -9.11 -3.83 -6.30
C ALA A 132 -9.14 -2.51 -7.09
N LEU A 133 -7.96 -1.97 -7.40
CA LEU A 133 -7.84 -0.76 -8.21
C LEU A 133 -8.43 -0.95 -9.60
N LYS A 134 -8.14 -2.08 -10.27
CA LYS A 134 -8.72 -2.41 -11.57
C LYS A 134 -10.25 -2.40 -11.52
N GLN A 135 -10.83 -3.03 -10.50
CA GLN A 135 -12.28 -3.05 -10.32
C GLN A 135 -12.82 -1.62 -10.12
N LEU A 136 -12.20 -0.84 -9.24
CA LEU A 136 -12.63 0.54 -8.98
C LEU A 136 -12.55 1.43 -10.23
N LEU A 137 -11.51 1.27 -11.04
CA LEU A 137 -11.38 1.99 -12.31
C LEU A 137 -12.49 1.58 -13.29
N MET A 138 -12.77 0.28 -13.41
CA MET A 138 -13.87 -0.22 -14.24
C MET A 138 -15.24 0.28 -13.78
N ASP A 139 -15.50 0.29 -12.47
CA ASP A 139 -16.74 0.82 -11.89
C ASP A 139 -16.91 2.33 -12.15
N CYS A 140 -15.80 3.07 -12.25
CA CYS A 140 -15.78 4.48 -12.68
C CYS A 140 -15.86 4.66 -14.21
N GLY A 141 -16.01 3.58 -14.98
CA GLY A 141 -16.04 3.62 -16.45
C GLY A 141 -14.69 3.92 -17.09
N ILE A 142 -13.58 3.75 -16.37
CA ILE A 142 -12.22 3.97 -16.84
C ILE A 142 -11.63 2.62 -17.30
N GLY A 143 -11.03 2.59 -18.49
CA GLY A 143 -10.38 1.39 -19.04
C GLY A 143 -11.33 0.43 -19.77
N VAL A 144 -12.60 0.79 -19.96
CA VAL A 144 -13.53 0.03 -20.80
C VAL A 144 -13.22 0.34 -22.27
N SER A 145 -12.62 -0.60 -23.00
CA SER A 145 -12.39 -0.44 -24.43
C SER A 145 -13.73 -0.55 -25.16
N SER A 146 -14.07 0.47 -25.95
CA SER A 146 -15.23 0.47 -26.85
C SER A 146 -15.02 -0.45 -28.06
N SER A 147 -14.73 -1.72 -27.82
CA SER A 147 -14.62 -2.76 -28.85
C SER A 147 -15.86 -3.64 -28.87
N SER A 148 -17.05 -3.02 -28.87
CA SER A 148 -18.25 -3.63 -29.44
C SER A 148 -18.36 -3.22 -30.91
N SER A 149 -17.55 -3.87 -31.73
CA SER A 149 -17.68 -3.89 -33.19
C SER A 149 -19.03 -4.55 -33.53
N GLY A 150 -20.07 -3.77 -33.85
CA GLY A 150 -21.32 -4.40 -34.28
C GLY A 150 -22.62 -3.60 -34.35
N SER A 151 -22.62 -2.27 -34.49
CA SER A 151 -23.80 -1.58 -35.03
C SER A 151 -23.42 -0.19 -35.52
N SER A 152 -23.50 -0.03 -36.84
CA SER A 152 -23.44 1.24 -37.55
C SER A 152 -24.65 2.09 -37.20
N ASP A 153 -24.56 2.93 -36.16
CA ASP A 153 -25.45 4.06 -35.98
C ASP A 153 -24.64 5.34 -35.82
N LEU A 154 -24.97 6.32 -36.66
CA LEU A 154 -24.20 7.51 -36.98
C LEU A 154 -24.34 8.63 -35.92
N SER A 155 -24.52 8.29 -34.64
CA SER A 155 -24.79 9.28 -33.58
C SER A 155 -24.40 8.80 -32.18
N SER A 156 -23.16 8.36 -31.98
CA SER A 156 -22.62 8.17 -30.64
C SER A 156 -21.27 8.85 -30.53
N ASP A 157 -21.27 10.04 -29.92
CA ASP A 157 -20.07 10.65 -29.35
C ASP A 157 -19.29 9.57 -28.56
N PRO A 158 -17.94 9.58 -28.60
CA PRO A 158 -17.18 8.66 -27.76
C PRO A 158 -17.64 8.86 -26.32
N VAL A 159 -18.06 7.79 -25.66
CA VAL A 159 -18.38 7.81 -24.22
C VAL A 159 -17.07 8.08 -23.49
N VAL A 160 -16.71 9.37 -23.39
CA VAL A 160 -15.61 9.83 -22.56
C VAL A 160 -15.99 9.46 -21.14
N SER A 161 -15.19 8.62 -20.49
CA SER A 161 -15.37 8.29 -19.08
C SER A 161 -15.52 9.59 -18.29
N GLN A 162 -16.66 9.79 -17.62
CA GLN A 162 -16.97 11.05 -16.94
C GLN A 162 -16.02 11.33 -15.77
N HIS A 163 -15.35 10.29 -15.26
CA HIS A 163 -14.47 10.38 -14.11
C HIS A 163 -13.00 10.43 -14.52
N ARG A 164 -12.23 11.26 -13.80
CA ARG A 164 -10.77 11.32 -13.87
C ARG A 164 -10.21 10.94 -12.52
N VAL A 165 -9.16 10.13 -12.50
CA VAL A 165 -8.56 9.60 -11.27
C VAL A 165 -7.16 10.17 -11.09
N LEU A 166 -6.85 10.55 -9.85
CA LEU A 166 -5.50 10.83 -9.40
C LEU A 166 -5.08 9.70 -8.46
N LEU A 167 -4.02 8.98 -8.84
CA LEU A 167 -3.48 7.88 -8.06
C LEU A 167 -2.22 8.33 -7.34
N PHE A 168 -2.18 8.12 -6.03
CA PHE A 168 -1.03 8.47 -5.19
C PHE A 168 -0.42 7.20 -4.62
N CYS A 169 0.91 7.10 -4.69
CA CYS A 169 1.68 6.02 -4.08
C CYS A 169 2.89 6.61 -3.35
N GLN A 170 3.25 6.03 -2.21
CA GLN A 170 4.42 6.48 -1.45
C GLN A 170 5.75 6.10 -2.14
N LEU A 171 5.79 4.92 -2.77
CA LEU A 171 6.99 4.37 -3.37
C LEU A 171 6.95 4.61 -4.88
N LYS A 172 8.02 5.21 -5.44
CA LYS A 172 8.16 5.35 -6.89
C LYS A 172 8.07 4.00 -7.60
N SER A 173 8.71 2.97 -7.05
CA SER A 173 8.65 1.61 -7.57
C SER A 173 7.24 1.03 -7.62
N MET A 174 6.28 1.54 -6.82
CA MET A 174 4.88 1.13 -6.93
C MET A 174 4.18 1.84 -8.09
N LEU A 175 4.51 3.12 -8.35
CA LEU A 175 4.01 3.80 -9.55
C LEU A 175 4.53 3.12 -10.81
N ASP A 176 5.81 2.76 -10.84
CA ASP A 176 6.41 2.05 -11.98
C ASP A 176 5.79 0.64 -12.20
N ILE A 177 5.12 0.04 -11.19
CA ILE A 177 4.37 -1.23 -11.33
C ILE A 177 2.93 -0.98 -11.81
N VAL A 178 2.35 0.18 -11.48
CA VAL A 178 0.98 0.55 -11.85
C VAL A 178 0.90 1.05 -13.29
N GLU A 179 1.97 1.69 -13.77
CA GLU A 179 2.14 2.14 -15.17
C GLU A 179 2.24 0.96 -16.14
#